data_AF-A0A2P5P8L0-F1
#
_entry.id   AF-A0A2P5P8L0-F1
#
_cell.length_a   1.000
_cell.length_b   1.000
_cell.length_c   1.000
_cell.angle_alpha   90.00
_cell.angle_beta   90.00
_cell.angle_gamma   90.00
#
_symmetry.space_group_name_H-M   'P 1'
#
loop_
_entity.id
_entity.type
_entity.pdbx_description
1 polymer ?
#
loop_
_entity_poly.entity_id
_entity_poly.type
_entity_poly.pdbx_seq_one_letter_code
_entity_poly.pdbx_strand_id
1 'polypeptide(L)'
;MPRKRKLLIQFVLVVTVLLASLSLMACGGGTPSTTTSHPPTTSNPPTTTTAPPTTTTVPPTTTTAPPTTTSSLGAQVYTASCASCHGADRKGLASGGIVLYPPVLPTSPGVVTRTEAQLATFTATHQTGSSLTADQRTAVASFLKTP
;
A
#
# COMPACT_ATOMS: atom_id res chain seq x y z
N MET A 1 -17.73 -13.77 -52.24
CA MET A 1 -17.88 -12.72 -51.20
C MET A 1 -16.97 -12.87 -49.94
N PRO A 2 -15.74 -13.45 -49.93
CA PRO A 2 -14.94 -13.49 -48.69
C PRO A 2 -13.90 -12.36 -48.54
N ARG A 3 -13.34 -11.84 -49.64
CA ARG A 3 -12.23 -10.87 -49.59
C ARG A 3 -12.67 -9.47 -49.11
N LYS A 4 -13.83 -8.99 -49.56
CA LYS A 4 -14.39 -7.69 -49.17
C LYS A 4 -14.71 -7.63 -47.67
N ARG A 5 -15.21 -8.74 -47.09
CA ARG A 5 -15.53 -8.84 -45.66
C ARG A 5 -14.28 -8.88 -44.78
N LYS A 6 -13.22 -9.55 -45.25
CA LYS A 6 -11.92 -9.60 -44.56
C LYS A 6 -11.21 -8.24 -44.59
N LEU A 7 -11.32 -7.52 -45.71
CA LEU A 7 -10.79 -6.16 -45.86
C LEU A 7 -11.55 -5.15 -45.00
N LEU A 8 -12.89 -5.27 -44.92
CA LEU A 8 -13.73 -4.45 -44.05
C LEU A 8 -13.38 -4.66 -42.57
N ILE A 9 -13.22 -5.92 -42.13
CA ILE A 9 -12.87 -6.25 -40.74
C ILE A 9 -11.48 -5.72 -40.37
N GLN A 10 -10.49 -5.86 -41.25
CA GLN A 10 -9.17 -5.28 -41.00
C GLN A 10 -9.19 -3.76 -40.96
N PHE A 11 -9.92 -3.12 -41.87
CA PHE A 11 -10.07 -1.67 -41.88
C PHE A 11 -10.73 -1.17 -40.58
N VAL A 12 -11.80 -1.84 -40.13
CA VAL A 12 -12.45 -1.54 -38.85
C VAL A 12 -11.48 -1.71 -37.68
N LEU A 13 -10.72 -2.81 -37.63
CA LEU A 13 -9.73 -3.05 -36.56
C LEU A 13 -8.64 -1.97 -36.51
N VAL A 14 -8.07 -1.61 -37.67
CA VAL A 14 -7.04 -0.56 -37.77
C VAL A 14 -7.60 0.79 -37.35
N VAL A 15 -8.80 1.16 -37.80
CA VAL A 15 -9.46 2.41 -37.44
C VAL A 15 -9.79 2.45 -35.95
N THR A 16 -10.27 1.35 -35.34
CA THR A 16 -10.53 1.30 -33.89
C THR A 16 -9.26 1.44 -33.06
N VAL A 17 -8.14 0.84 -33.49
CA VAL A 17 -6.85 0.98 -32.80
C VAL A 17 -6.31 2.41 -32.94
N LEU A 18 -6.45 3.04 -34.11
CA LEU A 18 -6.05 4.44 -34.32
C LEU A 18 -6.87 5.41 -33.47
N LEU A 19 -8.19 5.20 -33.37
CA LEU A 19 -9.09 6.03 -32.56
C LEU A 19 -8.82 5.86 -31.05
N ALA A 20 -8.55 4.64 -30.58
CA ALA A 20 -8.20 4.38 -29.19
C ALA A 20 -6.87 5.04 -28.77
N SER A 21 -5.96 5.22 -29.72
CA SER A 21 -4.64 5.85 -29.47
C SER A 21 -4.72 7.38 -29.29
N LEU A 22 -5.86 8.02 -29.63
CA LEU A 22 -6.02 9.48 -29.63
C LEU A 22 -6.57 10.05 -28.30
N SER A 23 -6.62 9.27 -27.22
CA SER A 23 -7.30 9.63 -25.96
C SER A 23 -6.39 10.00 -24.76
N LEU A 24 -5.12 10.38 -24.96
CA LEU A 24 -4.23 10.78 -23.85
C LEU A 24 -3.87 12.28 -23.80
N MET A 25 -4.77 13.17 -24.22
CA MET A 25 -4.54 14.61 -24.06
C MET A 25 -5.83 15.36 -23.65
N ALA A 26 -6.28 15.13 -22.42
CA ALA A 26 -7.23 15.99 -21.74
C ALA A 26 -6.71 16.29 -20.31
N CYS A 27 -6.35 17.56 -20.11
CA CYS A 27 -5.88 18.16 -18.86
C CYS A 27 -7.06 18.75 -18.06
N GLY A 28 -6.89 18.94 -16.75
CA GLY A 28 -7.74 19.79 -15.89
C GLY A 28 -7.73 19.27 -14.45
N GLY A 29 -7.29 19.98 -13.42
CA GLY A 29 -7.30 21.42 -13.18
C GLY A 29 -7.88 21.60 -11.78
N GLY A 30 -7.04 21.57 -10.74
CA GLY A 30 -7.41 21.77 -9.34
C GLY A 30 -6.52 22.83 -8.71
N THR A 31 -7.12 23.99 -8.46
CA THR A 31 -6.67 25.25 -7.84
C THR A 31 -5.57 25.19 -6.75
N PRO A 32 -4.71 26.21 -6.65
CA PRO A 32 -3.91 26.45 -5.45
C PRO A 32 -4.84 26.83 -4.29
N SER A 33 -4.79 26.06 -3.20
CA SER A 33 -5.43 26.43 -1.94
C SER A 33 -4.78 27.70 -1.41
N THR A 34 -5.48 28.81 -1.58
CA THR A 34 -5.25 30.02 -0.80
C THR A 34 -5.96 29.80 0.53
N THR A 35 -5.20 29.57 1.60
CA THR A 35 -5.71 29.68 2.97
C THR A 35 -4.62 30.29 3.85
N THR A 36 -4.76 31.60 4.01
CA THR A 36 -4.54 32.39 5.23
C THR A 36 -3.25 32.12 6.02
N SER A 37 -2.27 33.01 5.78
CA SER A 37 -1.20 33.30 6.72
C SER A 37 -1.77 33.73 8.08
N HIS A 38 -1.59 32.87 9.09
CA HIS A 38 -1.69 33.27 10.48
C HIS A 38 -0.47 34.14 10.82
N PRO A 39 -0.62 35.31 11.46
CA PRO A 39 0.52 36.11 11.90
C PRO A 39 1.38 35.31 12.90
N PRO A 40 2.72 35.40 12.87
CA PRO A 40 3.52 34.92 13.99
C PRO A 40 3.26 35.85 15.18
N THR A 41 2.45 35.42 16.15
CA THR A 41 2.50 36.00 17.48
C THR A 41 3.84 35.62 18.10
N THR A 42 4.76 36.57 18.07
CA THR A 42 5.97 36.57 18.90
C THR A 42 5.52 36.64 20.36
N SER A 43 5.58 35.51 21.05
CA SER A 43 5.54 35.46 22.51
C SER A 43 6.80 34.75 22.96
N ASN A 44 7.77 35.53 23.44
CA ASN A 44 8.93 34.99 24.14
C ASN A 44 8.43 34.16 25.32
N PRO A 45 8.87 32.90 25.51
CA PRO A 45 8.63 32.21 26.76
C PRO A 45 9.34 32.97 27.89
N PRO A 46 8.72 33.16 29.07
CA PRO A 46 9.46 33.58 30.24
C PRO A 46 10.55 32.55 30.53
N THR A 47 11.80 32.99 30.49
CA THR A 47 12.96 32.27 31.01
C THR A 47 12.75 32.02 32.49
N THR A 48 12.13 30.88 32.79
CA THR A 48 12.10 30.34 34.14
C THR A 48 13.30 29.41 34.24
N THR A 49 14.35 29.89 34.89
CA THR A 49 15.45 29.07 35.38
C THR A 49 14.88 28.09 36.40
N THR A 50 14.60 26.87 35.96
CA THR A 50 14.32 25.73 36.83
C THR A 50 15.53 24.81 36.81
N ALA A 51 15.94 24.35 37.99
CA ALA A 51 17.06 23.44 38.21
C ALA A 51 17.04 22.23 37.26
N PRO A 52 18.21 21.65 36.92
CA PRO A 52 18.28 20.49 36.03
C PRO A 52 17.34 19.38 36.51
N PRO A 53 16.45 18.84 35.66
CA PRO A 53 15.69 17.65 36.00
C PRO A 53 16.69 16.51 36.15
N THR A 54 16.71 15.90 37.33
CA THR A 54 17.40 14.65 37.58
C THR A 54 16.82 13.61 36.63
N THR A 55 17.57 13.22 35.60
CA THR A 55 17.18 12.18 34.65
C THR A 55 17.16 10.84 35.35
N THR A 56 16.05 10.49 35.99
CA THR A 56 15.73 9.09 36.27
C THR A 56 15.34 8.46 34.95
N THR A 57 16.30 7.81 34.31
CA THR A 57 16.09 6.91 33.17
C THR A 57 15.18 5.76 33.61
N VAL A 58 13.87 5.95 33.48
CA VAL A 58 12.92 4.84 33.51
C VAL A 58 13.18 4.04 32.21
N PRO A 59 13.44 2.72 32.28
CA PRO A 59 13.56 1.90 31.08
C PRO A 59 12.29 2.05 30.24
N PRO A 60 12.37 2.08 28.90
CA PRO A 60 11.17 2.09 28.07
C PRO A 60 10.34 0.85 28.41
N THR A 61 9.22 1.05 29.09
CA THR A 61 8.20 0.02 29.26
C THR A 61 7.66 -0.28 27.87
N THR A 62 8.19 -1.34 27.27
CA THR A 62 7.64 -1.96 26.07
C THR A 62 6.26 -2.44 26.48
N THR A 63 5.25 -1.62 26.23
CA THR A 63 3.85 -2.02 26.38
C THR A 63 3.58 -2.96 25.21
N THR A 64 3.90 -4.22 25.41
CA THR A 64 3.52 -5.31 24.52
C THR A 64 2.00 -5.41 24.57
N ALA A 65 1.33 -4.78 23.62
CA ALA A 65 -0.08 -5.06 23.37
C ALA A 65 -0.24 -6.58 23.14
N PRO A 66 -1.28 -7.23 23.69
CA PRO A 66 -1.52 -8.64 23.48
C PRO A 66 -1.50 -9.00 21.98
N PRO A 67 -0.83 -10.10 21.57
CA PRO A 67 -0.63 -10.45 20.17
C PRO A 67 -1.92 -10.78 19.39
N THR A 68 -3.05 -10.89 20.08
CA THR A 68 -4.33 -11.33 19.51
C THR A 68 -5.03 -10.27 18.66
N THR A 69 -4.93 -8.98 19.02
CA THR A 69 -5.66 -7.92 18.29
C THR A 69 -5.04 -7.67 16.91
N THR A 70 -3.72 -7.67 16.83
CA THR A 70 -2.96 -7.38 15.60
C THR A 70 -3.16 -8.44 14.52
N SER A 71 -3.22 -9.72 14.89
CA SER A 71 -3.45 -10.82 13.94
C SER A 71 -4.85 -10.74 13.32
N SER A 72 -5.89 -10.42 14.11
CA SER A 72 -7.26 -10.27 13.60
C SER A 72 -7.41 -9.08 12.65
N LEU A 73 -6.71 -7.97 12.91
CA LEU A 73 -6.67 -6.81 12.03
C LEU A 73 -5.92 -7.14 10.73
N GLY A 74 -4.77 -7.81 10.82
CA GLY A 74 -4.00 -8.22 9.66
C GLY A 74 -4.78 -9.11 8.70
N ALA A 75 -5.53 -10.09 9.22
CA ALA A 75 -6.40 -10.94 8.41
C ALA A 75 -7.52 -10.16 7.71
N GLN A 76 -8.14 -9.18 8.39
CA GLN A 76 -9.17 -8.32 7.80
C GLN A 76 -8.61 -7.44 6.68
N VAL A 77 -7.48 -6.77 6.93
CA VAL A 77 -6.79 -5.95 5.92
C VAL A 77 -6.37 -6.81 4.73
N TYR A 78 -5.83 -8.00 4.97
CA TYR A 78 -5.44 -8.93 3.91
C TYR A 78 -6.63 -9.29 3.01
N THR A 79 -7.75 -9.65 3.62
CA THR A 79 -8.98 -10.00 2.89
C THR A 79 -9.50 -8.83 2.06
N ALA A 80 -9.48 -7.62 2.62
CA ALA A 80 -10.00 -6.42 1.97
C ALA A 80 -9.10 -5.87 0.85
N SER A 81 -7.78 -6.03 0.95
CA SER A 81 -6.82 -5.28 0.10
C SER A 81 -5.80 -6.13 -0.64
N CYS A 82 -5.62 -7.41 -0.29
CA CYS A 82 -4.56 -8.25 -0.83
C CYS A 82 -5.08 -9.51 -1.55
N ALA A 83 -6.17 -10.09 -1.04
CA ALA A 83 -6.70 -11.37 -1.48
C ALA A 83 -7.16 -11.39 -2.95
N SER A 84 -7.55 -10.25 -3.52
CA SER A 84 -7.96 -10.15 -4.93
C SER A 84 -6.84 -10.51 -5.91
N CYS A 85 -5.59 -10.31 -5.51
CA CYS A 85 -4.41 -10.62 -6.33
C CYS A 85 -3.68 -11.85 -5.79
N HIS A 86 -3.45 -11.92 -4.48
CA HIS A 86 -2.67 -12.99 -3.86
C HIS A 86 -3.49 -14.23 -3.45
N GLY A 87 -4.81 -14.21 -3.68
CA GLY A 87 -5.74 -15.26 -3.29
C GLY A 87 -6.11 -15.21 -1.81
N ALA A 88 -7.33 -15.64 -1.45
CA ALA A 88 -7.76 -15.69 -0.06
C ALA A 88 -6.93 -16.66 0.79
N ASP A 89 -6.33 -17.67 0.16
CA ASP A 89 -5.49 -18.69 0.79
C ASP A 89 -3.98 -18.37 0.70
N ARG A 90 -3.62 -17.16 0.25
CA ARG A 90 -2.23 -16.68 0.12
C ARG A 90 -1.38 -17.43 -0.91
N LYS A 91 -1.94 -18.30 -1.74
CA LYS A 91 -1.18 -19.11 -2.71
C LYS A 91 -0.79 -18.36 -3.99
N GLY A 92 -1.24 -17.12 -4.15
CA GLY A 92 -1.05 -16.37 -5.39
C GLY A 92 -2.00 -16.86 -6.49
N LEU A 93 -1.75 -16.37 -7.70
CA LEU A 93 -2.53 -16.71 -8.88
C LEU A 93 -1.59 -17.08 -10.02
N ALA A 94 -1.86 -18.20 -10.68
CA ALA A 94 -1.10 -18.67 -11.84
C ALA A 94 -2.04 -19.09 -12.97
N SER A 95 -1.59 -18.98 -14.21
CA SER A 95 -2.34 -19.39 -15.40
C SER A 95 -1.38 -19.93 -16.45
N GLY A 96 -1.62 -21.16 -16.91
CA GLY A 96 -0.77 -21.80 -17.92
C GLY A 96 0.70 -21.95 -17.50
N GLY A 97 0.99 -22.09 -16.21
CA GLY A 97 2.35 -22.16 -15.67
C GLY A 97 3.04 -20.81 -15.45
N ILE A 98 2.39 -19.70 -15.79
CA ILE A 98 2.89 -18.35 -15.50
C ILE A 98 2.32 -17.88 -14.16
N VAL A 99 3.20 -17.41 -13.27
CA VAL A 99 2.81 -16.77 -12.00
C VAL A 99 2.38 -15.33 -12.30
N LEU A 100 1.09 -15.04 -12.13
CA LEU A 100 0.54 -13.69 -12.29
C LEU A 100 0.71 -12.87 -11.01
N TYR A 101 0.45 -13.52 -9.88
CA TYR A 101 0.66 -12.95 -8.55
C TYR A 101 1.33 -14.00 -7.66
N PRO A 102 2.42 -13.65 -6.96
CA PRO A 102 3.20 -14.63 -6.21
C PRO A 102 2.46 -15.07 -4.93
N PRO A 103 2.78 -16.27 -4.41
CA PRO A 103 2.34 -16.68 -3.08
C PRO A 103 2.92 -15.77 -1.99
N VAL A 104 2.16 -15.60 -0.92
CA VAL A 104 2.52 -14.84 0.29
C VAL A 104 2.27 -15.67 1.55
N LEU A 105 2.44 -16.99 1.45
CA LEU A 105 2.51 -17.87 2.61
C LEU A 105 3.72 -17.53 3.49
N PRO A 106 3.71 -17.88 4.78
CA PRO A 106 4.85 -17.70 5.69
C PRO A 106 6.17 -18.31 5.18
N THR A 107 6.07 -19.37 4.37
CA THR A 107 7.19 -20.08 3.75
C THR A 107 7.62 -19.50 2.40
N SER A 108 6.88 -18.54 1.85
CA SER A 108 7.19 -17.94 0.55
C SER A 108 8.49 -17.14 0.64
N PRO A 109 9.39 -17.19 -0.36
CA PRO A 109 10.66 -16.46 -0.32
C PRO A 109 10.49 -14.97 -0.02
N GLY A 110 9.42 -14.35 -0.55
CA GLY A 110 9.06 -12.95 -0.29
C GLY A 110 8.78 -12.63 1.18
N VAL A 111 8.28 -13.62 1.93
CA VAL A 111 7.85 -13.49 3.33
C VAL A 111 8.92 -13.99 4.29
N VAL A 112 9.45 -15.20 4.08
CA VAL A 112 10.36 -15.86 5.03
C VAL A 112 11.68 -15.10 5.22
N THR A 113 12.18 -14.45 4.17
CA THR A 113 13.47 -13.75 4.17
C THR A 113 13.44 -12.34 4.77
N ARG A 114 12.24 -11.84 5.14
CA ARG A 114 12.04 -10.48 5.65
C ARG A 114 11.57 -10.49 7.10
N THR A 115 11.99 -9.54 7.91
CA THR A 115 11.35 -9.25 9.20
C THR A 115 9.96 -8.65 8.98
N GLU A 116 9.12 -8.60 10.02
CA GLU A 116 7.81 -7.93 9.93
C GLU A 116 7.95 -6.44 9.58
N ALA A 117 8.94 -5.75 10.14
CA ALA A 117 9.21 -4.35 9.81
C ALA A 117 9.61 -4.17 8.34
N GLN A 118 10.44 -5.08 7.80
CA GLN A 118 10.79 -5.08 6.37
C GLN A 118 9.56 -5.37 5.50
N LEU A 119 8.69 -6.29 5.91
CA LEU A 119 7.43 -6.56 5.21
C LEU A 119 6.47 -5.37 5.24
N ALA A 120 6.32 -4.69 6.37
CA ALA A 120 5.49 -3.49 6.48
C ALA A 120 6.00 -2.35 5.58
N THR A 121 7.32 -2.20 5.49
CA THR A 121 7.96 -1.22 4.60
C THR A 121 7.77 -1.59 3.13
N PHE A 122 7.96 -2.85 2.78
CA PHE A 122 7.72 -3.37 1.43
C PHE A 122 6.24 -3.25 1.02
N THR A 123 5.32 -3.48 1.95
CA THR A 123 3.88 -3.32 1.71
C THR A 123 3.54 -1.86 1.36
N ALA A 124 4.25 -0.88 1.91
CA ALA A 124 4.01 0.54 1.62
C ALA A 124 4.21 0.91 0.13
N THR A 125 4.98 0.11 -0.61
CA THR A 125 5.21 0.32 -2.05
C THR A 125 4.30 -0.51 -2.94
N HIS A 126 3.38 -1.30 -2.36
CA HIS A 126 2.41 -2.10 -3.12
C HIS A 126 1.24 -1.25 -3.60
N GLN A 127 0.60 -1.72 -4.67
CA GLN A 127 -0.49 -1.01 -5.33
C GLN A 127 -1.62 -0.63 -4.35
N THR A 128 -2.06 -1.56 -3.51
CA THR A 128 -3.07 -1.32 -2.46
C THR A 128 -2.46 -1.02 -1.09
N GLY A 129 -1.17 -1.29 -0.90
CA GLY A 129 -0.49 -1.09 0.39
C GLY A 129 -0.05 0.35 0.65
N SER A 130 0.10 1.16 -0.41
CA SER A 130 0.43 2.59 -0.31
C SER A 130 -0.66 3.43 0.36
N SER A 131 -1.93 3.01 0.29
CA SER A 131 -3.06 3.66 0.96
C SER A 131 -3.32 3.19 2.39
N LEU A 132 -2.63 2.14 2.86
CA LEU A 132 -2.79 1.64 4.22
C LEU A 132 -2.07 2.53 5.24
N THR A 133 -2.58 2.59 6.47
CA THR A 133 -1.85 3.21 7.59
C THR A 133 -0.63 2.37 7.98
N ALA A 134 0.31 2.96 8.74
CA ALA A 134 1.47 2.22 9.25
C ALA A 134 1.06 1.02 10.12
N ASP A 135 0.02 1.18 10.94
CA ASP A 135 -0.50 0.12 11.81
C ASP A 135 -1.14 -1.01 11.00
N GLN A 136 -1.90 -0.68 9.94
CA GLN A 136 -2.47 -1.68 9.03
C GLN A 136 -1.39 -2.49 8.31
N ARG A 137 -0.31 -1.83 7.86
CA ARG A 137 0.82 -2.53 7.22
C ARG A 137 1.57 -3.43 8.20
N THR A 138 1.76 -2.97 9.44
CA THR A 138 2.37 -3.79 10.50
C THR A 138 1.50 -5.00 10.81
N ALA A 139 0.19 -4.80 10.96
CA ALA A 139 -0.75 -5.88 11.22
C ALA A 139 -0.77 -6.93 10.11
N VAL A 140 -0.79 -6.51 8.84
CA VAL A 140 -0.68 -7.43 7.70
C VAL A 140 0.67 -8.15 7.69
N ALA A 141 1.76 -7.46 7.98
CA ALA A 141 3.10 -8.07 8.02
C ALA A 141 3.19 -9.18 9.06
N SER A 142 2.65 -8.96 10.26
CA SER A 142 2.55 -10.00 11.30
C SER A 142 1.63 -11.16 10.87
N PHE A 143 0.48 -10.86 10.25
CA PHE A 143 -0.41 -11.90 9.71
C PHE A 143 0.25 -12.76 8.61
N LEU A 144 1.09 -12.18 7.75
CA LEU A 144 1.83 -12.96 6.75
C LEU A 144 2.85 -13.92 7.36
N LYS A 145 3.27 -13.69 8.61
CA LYS A 145 4.15 -14.60 9.36
C LYS A 145 3.42 -15.76 10.03
N THR A 146 2.09 -15.67 10.20
CA THR A 146 1.33 -16.73 10.87
C THR A 146 1.01 -17.88 9.90
N PRO A 147 1.13 -19.16 10.32
CA PRO A 147 0.85 -20.34 9.51
C PRO A 147 -0.50 -20.30 8.78
#